data_AF-F3FZ50-F1
#
_entry.id   AF-F3FZ50-F1
#
_cell.length_a   1.000
_cell.length_b   1.000
_cell.length_c   1.000
_cell.angle_alpha   90.00
_cell.angle_beta   90.00
_cell.angle_gamma   90.00
#
_symmetry.space_group_name_H-M   'P 1'
#
loop_
_entity.id
_entity.type
_entity.pdbx_description
1 polymer ?
#
loop_
_entity_poly.entity_id
_entity_poly.type
_entity_poly.pdbx_seq_one_letter_code
_entity_poly.pdbx_strand_id
1 'polypeptide(L)' 'RRANHIARQLLQLGVQPDERVAICAERSLDMIVGLLGVLKSGAAY' A
#
# COMPACT_ATOMS: atom_id res chain seq x y z
N ARG A 1 11.12 5.60 2.42
CA ARG A 1 11.12 4.76 3.64
C ARG A 1 9.69 4.44 4.10
N ARG A 2 8.79 5.42 4.30
CA ARG A 2 7.39 5.19 4.72
C ARG A 2 6.60 4.22 3.82
N ALA A 3 6.64 4.37 2.50
CA ALA A 3 5.97 3.44 1.58
C ALA A 3 6.48 1.99 1.69
N ASN A 4 7.77 1.77 1.98
CA ASN A 4 8.28 0.41 2.20
C ASN A 4 7.77 -0.19 3.51
N HIS A 5 7.49 0.64 4.52
CA HIS A 5 6.89 0.18 5.77
C HIS A 5 5.45 -0.28 5.51
N ILE A 6 4.67 0.54 4.80
CA ILE A 6 3.30 0.17 4.38
C ILE A 6 3.31 -1.13 3.57
N ALA A 7 4.20 -1.26 2.58
CA ALA A 7 4.30 -2.49 1.80
C ALA A 7 4.57 -3.73 2.66
N ARG A 8 5.47 -3.63 3.64
CA ARG A 8 5.75 -4.73 4.58
C ARG A 8 4.56 -5.03 5.48
N GLN A 9 3.83 -4.00 5.94
CA GLN A 9 2.62 -4.20 6.73
C GLN A 9 1.53 -4.90 5.93
N LEU A 10 1.34 -4.54 4.66
CA LEU A 10 0.39 -5.22 3.77
C LEU A 10 0.75 -6.70 3.62
N LEU A 11 2.02 -7.02 3.37
CA LEU A 11 2.49 -8.41 3.32
C LEU A 11 2.29 -9.14 4.65
N GLN A 12 2.50 -8.48 5.80
CA GLN A 12 2.25 -9.06 7.13
C GLN A 12 0.76 -9.30 7.40
N LEU A 13 -0.12 -8.49 6.82
CA LEU A 13 -1.56 -8.68 6.86
C LEU A 13 -2.05 -9.79 5.91
N GLY A 14 -1.13 -10.40 5.15
CA GLY A 14 -1.42 -11.53 4.26
C GLY A 14 -1.73 -11.14 2.82
N VAL A 15 -1.65 -9.85 2.47
CA VAL A 15 -1.88 -9.37 1.10
C VAL A 15 -0.93 -10.08 0.14
N GLN A 16 -1.49 -10.70 -0.89
CA GLN A 16 -0.73 -11.34 -1.95
C GLN A 16 -0.53 -10.38 -3.13
N PRO A 17 0.50 -10.61 -3.96
CA PRO A 17 0.60 -9.96 -5.26
C PRO A 17 -0.70 -10.13 -6.06
N ASP A 18 -1.06 -9.11 -6.85
CA ASP A 18 -2.29 -9.03 -7.65
C ASP A 18 -3.62 -8.92 -6.88
N GLU A 19 -3.59 -8.90 -5.54
CA GLU A 19 -4.78 -8.55 -4.75
C GLU A 19 -5.09 -7.05 -4.79
N ARG A 20 -6.36 -6.69 -4.64
CA ARG A 20 -6.80 -5.28 -4.64
C ARG A 20 -6.87 -4.72 -3.23
N VAL A 21 -6.24 -3.56 -3.01
CA VAL A 21 -6.19 -2.87 -1.71
C VAL A 21 -6.75 -1.46 -1.85
N ALA A 22 -7.93 -1.25 -1.26
CA ALA A 22 -8.55 0.07 -1.22
C ALA A 22 -7.78 1.04 -0.31
N ILE A 23 -7.64 2.29 -0.75
CA ILE A 23 -7.08 3.38 0.06
C ILE A 23 -8.18 4.37 0.39
N CYS A 24 -8.48 4.50 1.69
CA CYS A 24 -9.41 5.50 2.21
C CYS A 24 -8.63 6.62 2.90
N ALA A 25 -8.26 7.64 2.14
CA ALA A 25 -7.57 8.82 2.64
C ALA A 25 -7.94 10.05 1.82
N GLU A 26 -7.92 11.22 2.44
CA GLU A 26 -8.05 12.49 1.72
C GLU A 26 -6.80 12.77 0.87
N ARG A 27 -6.96 13.60 -0.16
CA ARG A 27 -5.88 13.97 -1.07
C ARG A 27 -4.74 14.65 -0.29
N SER A 28 -3.66 13.91 -0.10
CA SER A 28 -2.54 14.29 0.76
C SER A 28 -1.28 13.51 0.39
N LEU A 29 -0.15 13.88 0.99
CA LEU A 29 1.09 13.11 0.86
C LEU A 29 0.93 11.68 1.40
N ASP A 30 0.12 11.49 2.44
CA ASP A 30 -0.11 10.17 3.02
C ASP A 30 -0.89 9.26 2.07
N MET A 31 -1.83 9.82 1.28
CA MET A 31 -2.48 9.09 0.19
C MET A 31 -1.46 8.58 -0.85
N ILE A 32 -0.54 9.45 -1.28
CA ILE A 32 0.51 9.05 -2.25
C ILE A 32 1.45 8.00 -1.67
N VAL A 33 1.83 8.15 -0.40
CA VAL A 33 2.67 7.17 0.30
C VAL A 33 1.96 5.82 0.44
N GLY A 34 0.65 5.82 0.68
CA GLY A 34 -0.20 4.63 0.69
C GLY A 34 -0.23 3.94 -0.67
N LEU A 35 -0.49 4.69 -1.75
CA LEU A 35 -0.50 4.17 -3.12
C LEU A 35 0.83 3.52 -3.50
N LEU A 36 1.94 4.20 -3.20
CA LEU A 36 3.28 3.65 -3.42
C LEU A 36 3.53 2.41 -2.56
N GLY A 37 2.98 2.34 -1.35
CA GLY A 37 3.06 1.18 -0.48
C GLY A 37 2.34 -0.04 -1.06
N VAL A 38 1.15 0.16 -1.61
CA VAL A 38 0.37 -0.88 -2.31
C VAL A 38 1.15 -1.40 -3.51
N LEU A 39 1.61 -0.53 -4.40
CA LEU A 39 2.40 -0.92 -5.58
C LEU A 39 3.70 -1.66 -5.20
N LYS A 40 4.34 -1.27 -4.10
CA LYS A 40 5.55 -1.93 -3.58
C LYS A 40 5.30 -3.30 -2.96
N SER A 41 4.08 -3.59 -2.52
CA SER A 41 3.69 -4.92 -2.04
C SER A 41 3.40 -5.90 -3.18
N GLY A 42 3.31 -5.42 -4.43
CA GLY A 42 2.89 -6.21 -5.60
C GLY A 42 1.37 -6.30 -5.75
N ALA A 43 0.62 -5.71 -4.82
CA ALA A 43 -0.83 -5.56 -4.90
C ALA A 43 -1.22 -4.42 -5.87
N ALA A 44 -2.45 -4.51 -6.36
CA ALA A 44 -3.13 -3.43 -7.07
C ALA A 44 -3.89 -2.55 -6.07
N TYR A 45 -3.96 -1.25 -6.37
CA TYR A 45 -4.87 -0.33 -5.69
C TYR A 45 -6.29 -0.50 -6.23
#